data_AF-E0XLE6-F1
#
_entry.id   AF-E0XLE6-F1
#
_cell.length_a   1.000
_cell.length_b   1.000
_cell.length_c   1.000
_cell.angle_alpha   90.00
_cell.angle_beta   90.00
_cell.angle_gamma   90.00
#
_symmetry.space_group_name_H-M   'P 1'
#
loop_
_entity.id
_entity.type
_entity.pdbx_description
1 polymer ?
#
loop_
_entity_poly.entity_id
_entity_poly.type
_entity_poly.pdbx_seq_one_letter_code
_entity_poly.pdbx_strand_id
1 'polypeptide(L)'
;MFMIMIILFSIFVLSLLIIFMSLLLSKFDFKDMEKSSAFECGMNMMNSPLIPFSLQFFLIAIIFMIFDVEVALIVPFPLIDLINYQVTSLTMILFLLILLFGILYEWLNGALEWKI
;
A
#
# COMPACT_ATOMS: atom_id res chain seq x y z
N MET A 1 -7.69 -20.84 14.99
CA MET A 1 -7.38 -19.53 15.62
C MET A 1 -6.14 -19.59 16.50
N PHE A 2 -6.05 -20.47 17.50
CA PHE A 2 -4.86 -20.62 18.35
C PHE A 2 -3.57 -20.98 17.59
N MET A 3 -3.66 -21.89 16.61
CA MET A 3 -2.52 -22.25 15.76
C MET A 3 -2.00 -21.07 14.92
N ILE A 4 -2.92 -20.22 14.43
CA ILE A 4 -2.57 -19.00 13.67
C ILE A 4 -1.84 -18.01 14.57
N MET A 5 -2.32 -17.82 15.81
CA MET A 5 -1.65 -16.98 16.81
C MET A 5 -0.23 -17.46 17.14
N ILE A 6 -0.02 -18.78 17.27
CA ILE A 6 1.32 -19.35 17.51
C ILE A 6 2.26 -19.07 16.33
N ILE A 7 1.78 -19.24 15.10
CA ILE A 7 2.58 -19.01 13.89
C ILE A 7 2.94 -17.52 13.76
N LEU A 8 2.00 -16.61 14.00
CA LEU A 8 2.29 -15.17 13.96
C LEU A 8 3.29 -14.76 15.03
N PHE A 9 3.15 -15.32 16.24
CA PHE A 9 4.08 -15.06 17.34
C PHE A 9 5.49 -15.60 17.04
N SER A 10 5.60 -16.81 16.47
CA SER A 10 6.90 -17.39 16.15
C SER A 10 7.64 -16.59 15.07
N ILE A 11 6.94 -16.10 14.04
CA ILE A 11 7.52 -15.23 13.00
C ILE A 11 8.03 -13.92 13.60
N PHE A 12 7.27 -13.31 14.51
CA PHE A 12 7.67 -12.07 15.18
C PHE A 12 8.91 -12.26 16.08
N VAL A 13 8.96 -13.36 16.84
CA VAL A 13 10.14 -13.67 17.65
C VAL A 13 11.36 -13.92 16.76
N LEU A 14 11.18 -14.62 15.64
CA LEU A 14 12.27 -14.88 14.70
C LEU A 14 12.84 -13.58 14.10
N SER A 15 11.99 -12.64 13.69
CA SER A 15 12.46 -11.36 13.13
C SER A 15 13.22 -10.53 14.16
N LEU A 16 12.77 -10.50 15.41
CA LEU A 16 13.48 -9.85 16.51
C LEU A 16 14.84 -10.50 16.80
N LEU A 17 14.92 -11.83 16.78
CA LEU A 17 16.18 -12.56 16.95
C LEU A 17 17.17 -12.23 15.84
N ILE A 18 16.72 -12.14 14.59
CA ILE A 18 17.58 -11.78 13.45
C ILE A 18 18.12 -10.35 13.62
N ILE A 19 17.28 -9.39 14.00
CA ILE A 19 17.70 -8.01 14.27
C ILE A 19 18.68 -7.97 15.46
N PHE A 20 18.42 -8.71 16.52
CA PHE A 20 19.31 -8.75 17.68
C PHE A 20 20.69 -9.32 17.33
N MET A 21 20.71 -10.41 16.57
CA MET A 21 21.96 -11.02 16.10
C MET A 21 22.71 -10.07 15.15
N SER A 22 22.02 -9.37 14.24
CA SER A 22 22.69 -8.42 13.34
C SER A 22 23.33 -7.26 14.11
N LEU A 23 22.65 -6.74 15.15
CA LEU A 23 23.20 -5.71 16.03
C LEU A 23 24.43 -6.22 16.80
N LEU A 24 24.39 -7.43 17.35
CA LEU A 24 25.51 -8.05 18.07
C LEU A 24 26.75 -8.27 17.19
N LEU A 25 26.54 -8.70 15.94
CA LEU A 25 27.64 -8.98 15.00
C LEU A 25 28.17 -7.73 14.30
N SER A 26 27.37 -6.67 14.22
CA SER A 26 27.76 -5.46 13.49
C SER A 26 28.87 -4.69 14.19
N LYS A 27 29.81 -4.17 13.40
CA LYS A 27 30.80 -3.19 13.86
C LYS A 27 30.19 -1.80 13.74
N PHE A 28 29.61 -1.30 14.82
CA PHE A 28 29.10 0.06 14.88
C PHE A 28 30.24 1.07 15.09
N ASP A 29 30.76 1.63 14.00
CA ASP A 29 31.71 2.76 14.06
C ASP A 29 30.95 4.10 14.01
N PHE A 30 30.63 4.65 15.18
CA PHE A 30 29.90 5.93 15.33
C PHE A 30 30.71 7.19 14.97
N LYS A 31 31.96 7.04 14.50
CA LYS A 31 32.89 8.17 14.33
C LYS A 31 32.95 8.73 12.90
N ASP A 32 32.44 8.00 11.91
CA ASP A 32 32.51 8.44 10.53
C ASP A 32 31.31 9.34 10.18
N MET A 33 31.51 10.66 10.28
CA MET A 33 30.48 11.66 9.93
C MET A 33 29.94 11.46 8.50
N GLU A 34 30.79 11.05 7.56
CA GLU A 34 30.38 10.76 6.17
C GLU A 34 29.48 9.53 6.02
N LYS A 35 29.59 8.53 6.92
CA LYS A 35 28.64 7.40 6.96
C LYS A 35 27.29 7.80 7.54
N SER A 36 27.26 8.85 8.37
CA SER A 36 26.04 9.38 8.96
C SER A 36 25.34 10.45 8.12
N SER A 37 26.02 10.99 7.09
CA SER A 37 25.41 11.90 6.11
C SER A 37 24.62 11.15 5.04
N ALA A 38 23.62 11.80 4.46
CA ALA A 38 22.90 11.27 3.31
C ALA A 38 23.86 11.01 2.14
N PHE A 39 23.63 9.93 1.39
CA PHE A 39 24.41 9.65 0.20
C PHE A 39 24.08 10.68 -0.90
N GLU A 40 24.99 11.63 -1.09
CA GLU A 40 24.99 12.55 -2.22
C GLU A 40 26.18 12.19 -3.11
N CYS A 41 26.08 12.38 -4.43
CA CYS A 41 27.17 12.07 -5.37
C CYS A 41 28.39 13.02 -5.24
N GLY A 42 28.70 13.48 -4.02
CA GLY A 42 29.74 14.46 -3.69
C GLY A 42 29.28 15.91 -3.77
N MET A 43 27.97 16.17 -3.93
CA MET A 43 27.42 17.53 -4.06
C MET A 43 26.41 17.82 -2.94
N ASN A 44 26.73 18.79 -2.09
CA ASN A 44 25.83 19.31 -1.08
C ASN A 44 24.54 19.82 -1.72
N MET A 45 23.38 19.36 -1.26
CA MET A 45 22.10 19.96 -1.65
C MET A 45 22.08 21.46 -1.28
N MET A 46 22.24 22.33 -2.28
CA MET A 46 22.10 23.80 -2.10
C MET A 46 20.62 24.25 -2.07
N ASN A 47 19.68 23.34 -2.34
CA ASN A 47 18.27 23.67 -2.48
C ASN A 47 17.48 23.29 -1.22
N SER A 48 16.48 24.12 -0.90
CA SER A 48 15.51 23.84 0.17
C SER A 48 14.84 22.47 -0.05
N PRO A 49 14.64 21.67 1.01
CA PRO A 49 13.98 20.35 0.92
C PRO A 49 12.49 20.43 0.54
N LEU A 50 11.96 21.63 0.32
CA LEU A 50 10.60 21.91 -0.12
C LEU A 50 10.50 21.65 -1.63
N ILE A 51 10.54 20.38 -1.99
CA ILE A 51 10.21 19.93 -3.34
C ILE A 51 8.67 19.99 -3.44
N PRO A 52 8.10 20.63 -4.47
CA PRO A 52 6.66 20.60 -4.66
C PRO A 52 6.19 19.15 -4.81
N PHE A 53 5.25 18.75 -3.95
CA PHE A 53 4.68 17.41 -3.99
C PHE A 53 3.92 17.21 -5.30
N SER A 54 4.11 16.06 -5.95
CA SER A 54 3.41 15.80 -7.21
C SER A 54 1.94 15.47 -6.93
N LEU A 55 1.03 16.25 -7.52
CA LEU A 55 -0.42 16.01 -7.39
C LEU A 55 -0.83 14.60 -7.86
N GLN A 56 -0.04 14.00 -8.75
CA GLN A 56 -0.25 12.65 -9.26
C GLN A 56 -0.14 11.59 -8.16
N PHE A 57 0.85 11.69 -7.26
CA PHE A 57 0.94 10.74 -6.13
C PHE A 57 -0.27 10.87 -5.18
N PHE A 58 -0.81 12.07 -5.01
CA PHE A 58 -2.01 12.29 -4.21
C PHE A 58 -3.26 11.69 -4.88
N LEU A 59 -3.43 11.91 -6.18
CA LEU A 59 -4.56 11.34 -6.93
C LEU A 59 -4.55 9.80 -6.91
N ILE A 60 -3.39 9.19 -7.12
CA ILE A 60 -3.24 7.72 -7.04
C ILE A 60 -3.60 7.20 -5.64
N ALA A 61 -3.20 7.91 -4.57
CA ALA A 61 -3.52 7.50 -3.20
C ALA A 61 -5.02 7.54 -2.91
N ILE A 62 -5.75 8.53 -3.43
CA ILE A 62 -7.21 8.62 -3.28
C ILE A 62 -7.91 7.52 -4.06
N ILE A 63 -7.52 7.31 -5.32
CA ILE A 63 -8.09 6.25 -6.17
C ILE A 63 -7.87 4.88 -5.51
N PHE A 64 -6.66 4.64 -4.98
CA PHE A 64 -6.34 3.42 -4.23
C PHE A 64 -7.21 3.25 -2.98
N MET A 65 -7.41 4.31 -2.20
CA MET A 65 -8.26 4.27 -1.00
C MET A 65 -9.72 3.94 -1.34
N ILE A 66 -10.26 4.53 -2.42
CA ILE A 66 -11.63 4.25 -2.87
C ILE A 66 -11.74 2.79 -3.33
N PHE A 67 -10.81 2.33 -4.17
CA PHE A 67 -10.79 0.96 -4.68
C PHE A 67 -10.65 -0.09 -3.56
N ASP A 68 -9.87 0.19 -2.51
CA ASP A 68 -9.75 -0.71 -1.35
C ASP A 68 -11.11 -0.91 -0.63
N VAL A 69 -11.88 0.17 -0.46
CA VAL A 69 -13.24 0.11 0.11
C VAL A 69 -14.18 -0.67 -0.81
N GLU A 70 -14.08 -0.50 -2.12
CA GLU A 70 -14.90 -1.24 -3.08
C GLU A 70 -14.63 -2.74 -3.04
N VAL A 71 -13.34 -3.14 -3.02
CA VAL A 71 -12.95 -4.55 -2.91
C VAL A 71 -13.43 -5.14 -1.59
N ALA A 72 -13.33 -4.40 -0.48
CA ALA A 72 -13.85 -4.83 0.81
C ALA A 72 -15.35 -5.15 0.80
N LEU A 73 -16.14 -4.48 -0.07
CA LEU A 73 -17.56 -4.76 -0.27
C LEU A 73 -17.81 -5.95 -1.21
N ILE A 74 -16.96 -6.16 -2.22
CA ILE A 74 -17.12 -7.24 -3.20
C ILE A 74 -16.74 -8.60 -2.60
N VAL A 75 -15.62 -8.69 -1.88
CA VAL A 75 -15.07 -9.95 -1.34
C VAL A 75 -16.05 -10.78 -0.51
N PRO A 76 -16.84 -10.21 0.43
CA PRO A 76 -17.77 -11.00 1.21
C PRO A 76 -18.99 -11.46 0.43
N PHE A 77 -19.33 -10.84 -0.71
CA PHE A 77 -20.59 -11.08 -1.39
C PHE A 77 -20.86 -12.55 -1.78
N PRO A 78 -19.89 -13.30 -2.36
CA PRO A 78 -20.11 -14.71 -2.72
C PRO A 78 -20.31 -15.64 -1.50
N LEU A 79 -19.96 -15.16 -0.29
CA LEU A 79 -20.06 -15.92 0.95
C LEU A 79 -21.42 -15.73 1.66
N ILE A 80 -22.27 -14.83 1.17
CA ILE A 80 -23.56 -14.53 1.80
C ILE A 80 -24.64 -15.45 1.22
N ASP A 81 -25.18 -16.35 2.04
CA ASP A 81 -26.37 -17.12 1.70
C ASP A 81 -27.61 -16.19 1.72
N LEU A 82 -27.98 -15.69 0.54
CA LEU A 82 -29.10 -14.78 0.38
C LEU A 82 -30.38 -15.52 -0.02
N ILE A 83 -31.50 -15.12 0.60
CA ILE A 83 -32.83 -15.70 0.42
C ILE A 83 -33.32 -15.61 -1.04
N ASN A 84 -32.86 -14.61 -1.81
CA ASN A 84 -33.25 -14.41 -3.20
C ASN A 84 -32.05 -14.18 -4.12
N TYR A 85 -31.46 -15.27 -4.61
CA TYR A 85 -30.28 -15.29 -5.47
C TYR A 85 -30.41 -14.45 -6.75
N GLN A 86 -31.61 -14.38 -7.35
CA GLN A 86 -31.82 -13.65 -8.61
C GLN A 86 -31.73 -12.14 -8.41
N VAL A 87 -32.35 -11.62 -7.35
CA VAL A 87 -32.31 -10.18 -7.06
C VAL A 87 -30.91 -9.77 -6.65
N THR A 88 -30.22 -10.60 -5.85
CA THR A 88 -28.90 -10.26 -5.31
C THR A 88 -27.80 -10.33 -6.37
N SER A 89 -27.86 -11.31 -7.28
CA SER A 89 -26.97 -11.36 -8.44
C SER A 89 -27.17 -10.15 -9.36
N LEU A 90 -28.42 -9.75 -9.61
CA LEU A 90 -28.72 -8.55 -10.41
C LEU A 90 -28.15 -7.28 -9.76
N THR A 91 -28.33 -7.11 -8.44
CA THR A 91 -27.78 -5.95 -7.72
C THR A 91 -26.25 -5.89 -7.78
N MET A 92 -25.57 -7.04 -7.73
CA MET A 92 -24.11 -7.05 -7.84
C MET A 92 -23.60 -6.79 -9.24
N ILE A 93 -24.30 -7.29 -10.27
CA ILE A 93 -23.96 -6.96 -11.65
C ILE A 93 -24.09 -5.45 -11.87
N LEU A 94 -25.18 -4.84 -11.37
CA LEU A 94 -25.36 -3.38 -11.42
C LEU A 94 -24.27 -2.63 -10.64
N PHE A 95 -23.93 -3.10 -9.43
CA PHE A 95 -22.85 -2.52 -8.63
C PHE A 95 -21.51 -2.56 -9.37
N LEU A 96 -21.12 -3.72 -9.91
CA LEU A 96 -19.89 -3.89 -10.68
C LEU A 96 -19.86 -2.99 -11.93
N LEU A 97 -20.99 -2.82 -12.62
CA LEU A 97 -21.07 -1.92 -13.77
C LEU A 97 -20.80 -0.47 -13.37
N ILE A 98 -21.39 0.00 -12.25
CA ILE A 98 -21.16 1.37 -11.74
C ILE A 98 -19.68 1.58 -11.44
N LEU A 99 -19.03 0.62 -10.77
CA LEU A 99 -17.59 0.70 -10.48
C LEU A 99 -16.75 0.74 -11.76
N LEU A 100 -17.08 -0.09 -12.74
CA LEU A 100 -16.38 -0.15 -14.01
C LEU A 100 -16.49 1.18 -14.78
N PHE A 101 -17.66 1.81 -14.77
CA PHE A 101 -17.84 3.16 -15.34
C PHE A 101 -17.04 4.23 -14.59
N GLY A 102 -16.95 4.15 -13.26
CA GLY A 102 -16.13 5.07 -12.46
C GLY A 102 -14.65 5.01 -12.86
N ILE A 103 -14.09 3.80 -12.94
CA ILE A 103 -12.70 3.57 -13.35
C ILE A 103 -12.46 4.04 -14.79
N LEU A 104 -13.39 3.76 -15.72
CA LEU A 104 -13.28 4.24 -17.10
C LEU A 104 -13.26 5.78 -17.17
N TYR A 105 -14.08 6.45 -16.36
CA TYR A 105 -14.10 7.90 -16.29
C TYR A 105 -12.77 8.47 -15.78
N GLU A 106 -12.21 7.90 -14.72
CA GLU A 106 -10.90 8.31 -14.17
C GLU A 106 -9.76 8.09 -15.18
N TRP A 107 -9.81 6.97 -15.91
CA TRP A 107 -8.82 6.66 -16.93
C TRP A 107 -8.88 7.66 -18.10
N LEU A 108 -10.09 7.95 -18.61
CA LEU A 108 -10.26 8.93 -19.70
C LEU A 108 -9.79 10.34 -19.31
N ASN A 109 -9.85 10.70 -18.02
CA ASN A 109 -9.33 11.96 -17.51
C ASN A 109 -7.80 11.97 -17.32
N GLY A 110 -7.11 10.87 -17.61
CA GLY A 110 -5.66 10.76 -17.47
C GLY A 110 -5.17 10.76 -16.02
N ALA A 111 -6.05 10.48 -15.04
CA ALA A 111 -5.65 10.43 -13.62
C ALA A 111 -4.67 9.30 -13.32
N LEU A 112 -4.68 8.25 -14.16
CA LEU A 112 -3.81 7.07 -14.08
C LEU A 112 -2.58 7.17 -14.99
N GLU A 113 -2.47 8.21 -15.82
CA GLU A 113 -1.36 8.35 -16.75
C GLU A 113 -0.17 9.00 -16.06
N TRP A 114 0.97 8.30 -16.09
CA TRP A 114 2.22 8.86 -15.64
C TRP A 114 2.87 9.62 -16.79
N LYS A 115 2.85 10.96 -16.72
CA LYS A 115 3.70 11.78 -17.59
C LYS A 115 5.12 11.73 -17.04
N ILE A 116 5.99 11.08 -17.81
CA ILE A 116 7.45 11.09 -17.63
C ILE A 116 7.97 12.52 -17.84
#